data_AF-A0A645ACT1-F1
#
_entry.id   AF-A0A645ACT1-F1
#
_cell.length_a   1.000
_cell.length_b   1.000
_cell.length_c   1.000
_cell.angle_alpha   90.00
_cell.angle_beta   90.00
_cell.angle_gamma   90.00
#
_symmetry.space_group_name_H-M   'P 1'
#
loop_
_entity.id
_entity.type
_entity.pdbx_description
1 polymer ?
#
loop_
_entity_poly.entity_id
_entity_poly.type
_entity_poly.pdbx_seq_one_letter_code
_entity_poly.pdbx_strand_id
1 'polypeptide(L)'
;MAVYVNDVITGFTIGEIVNKNMAIIHIEKGDTSYNGIYAFINRTFAELYLKDIVYINREEDIGIPGLRRAKLAYDPIKLEKKFIVDIRRELQ
;
A
#
# COMPACT_ATOMS: atom_id res chain seq x y z
N MET A 1 -11.46 -4.39 -2.88
CA MET A 1 -11.50 -5.76 -3.45
C MET A 1 -11.40 -6.77 -2.32
N ALA A 2 -12.17 -7.86 -2.37
CA ALA A 2 -12.07 -8.98 -1.42
C ALA A 2 -11.72 -10.26 -2.18
N VAL A 3 -10.93 -11.13 -1.55
CA VAL A 3 -10.50 -12.44 -2.06
C VAL A 3 -11.22 -13.51 -1.27
N TYR A 4 -11.84 -14.44 -1.97
CA TYR A 4 -12.60 -15.55 -1.39
C TYR A 4 -11.94 -16.88 -1.73
N VAL A 5 -11.84 -17.77 -0.74
CA VAL A 5 -11.51 -19.18 -0.94
C VAL A 5 -12.63 -20.00 -0.30
N ASN A 6 -13.31 -20.84 -1.08
CA ASN A 6 -14.48 -21.60 -0.65
C ASN A 6 -15.56 -20.71 0.01
N ASP A 7 -15.88 -19.58 -0.65
CA ASP A 7 -16.86 -18.59 -0.20
C ASP A 7 -16.55 -17.89 1.14
N VAL A 8 -15.34 -18.09 1.69
CA VAL A 8 -14.86 -17.40 2.89
C VAL A 8 -13.89 -16.29 2.49
N ILE A 9 -14.04 -15.10 3.07
CA ILE A 9 -13.11 -14.00 2.87
C ILE A 9 -11.75 -14.37 3.46
N THR A 10 -10.75 -14.51 2.60
CA THR A 10 -9.37 -14.84 2.95
C THR A 10 -8.46 -13.63 2.90
N GLY A 11 -8.91 -12.53 2.30
CA GLY A 11 -8.20 -11.27 2.36
C GLY A 11 -8.93 -10.16 1.63
N PHE A 12 -8.48 -8.94 1.83
CA PHE A 12 -9.05 -7.78 1.19
C PHE A 12 -8.04 -6.64 1.09
N THR A 13 -8.35 -5.72 0.18
CA THR A 13 -7.65 -4.45 0.06
C THR A 13 -8.61 -3.31 -0.26
N ILE A 14 -8.28 -2.14 0.25
CA ILE A 14 -9.00 -0.89 0.06
C ILE A 14 -7.98 0.16 -0.34
N GLY A 15 -8.28 0.89 -1.40
CA GLY A 15 -7.47 1.98 -1.91
C GLY A 15 -8.31 2.97 -2.69
N GLU A 16 -7.72 4.10 -3.02
CA GLU A 16 -8.36 5.21 -3.72
C GLU A 16 -7.45 5.74 -4.83
N ILE A 17 -8.06 6.29 -5.89
CA ILE A 17 -7.35 7.09 -6.89
C ILE A 17 -7.40 8.54 -6.42
N VAL A 18 -6.26 9.09 -6.02
CA VAL A 18 -6.19 10.45 -5.44
C VAL A 18 -6.03 11.53 -6.50
N ASN A 19 -5.51 11.19 -7.68
CA ASN A 19 -5.45 12.07 -8.84
C ASN A 19 -5.25 11.28 -10.13
N LYS A 20 -5.16 11.98 -11.27
CA LYS A 20 -5.02 11.39 -12.62
C LYS A 20 -3.87 10.36 -12.76
N ASN A 21 -2.83 10.45 -11.93
CA ASN A 21 -1.61 9.66 -12.08
C ASN A 21 -1.26 8.83 -10.83
N MET A 22 -2.01 8.96 -9.73
CA MET A 22 -1.65 8.33 -8.46
C MET A 22 -2.85 7.71 -7.74
N ALA A 23 -2.61 6.53 -7.20
CA ALA A 23 -3.50 5.85 -6.27
C ALA A 23 -2.78 5.55 -4.96
N ILE A 24 -3.55 5.38 -3.90
CA ILE A 24 -3.07 4.97 -2.58
C ILE A 24 -3.74 3.65 -2.20
N ILE A 25 -2.96 2.69 -1.72
CA ILE A 25 -3.47 1.48 -1.07
C ILE A 25 -3.39 1.68 0.44
N HIS A 26 -4.54 1.88 1.08
CA HIS A 26 -4.61 2.18 2.52
C HIS A 26 -4.58 0.92 3.38
N ILE A 27 -5.30 -0.12 2.95
CA ILE A 27 -5.46 -1.34 3.72
C ILE A 27 -5.19 -2.54 2.85
N GLU A 28 -4.38 -3.44 3.38
CA GLU A 28 -4.21 -4.80 2.89
C GLU A 28 -4.19 -5.74 4.08
N LYS A 29 -5.09 -6.73 4.06
CA LYS A 29 -5.12 -7.80 5.04
C LYS A 29 -5.39 -9.11 4.34
N GLY A 30 -4.68 -10.15 4.75
CA GLY A 30 -4.85 -11.51 4.25
C GLY A 30 -4.53 -12.53 5.31
N ASP A 31 -5.23 -13.66 5.26
CA ASP A 31 -4.99 -14.84 6.08
C ASP A 31 -3.68 -15.51 5.65
N THR A 32 -2.70 -15.47 6.56
CA THR A 32 -1.33 -15.95 6.31
C THR A 32 -1.22 -17.47 6.25
N SER A 33 -2.29 -18.23 6.52
CA SER A 33 -2.32 -19.66 6.21
C SER A 33 -2.22 -19.93 4.70
N TYR A 34 -2.58 -18.95 3.86
CA TYR A 34 -2.46 -19.00 2.41
C TYR A 34 -1.15 -18.34 1.95
N ASN A 35 -0.19 -19.17 1.57
CA ASN A 35 1.08 -18.69 1.01
C ASN A 35 0.84 -17.83 -0.23
N GLY A 36 1.41 -16.63 -0.24
CA GLY A 36 1.29 -15.69 -1.37
C GLY A 36 0.03 -14.81 -1.38
N ILE A 37 -0.85 -14.88 -0.36
CA ILE A 37 -2.09 -14.10 -0.32
C ILE A 37 -1.87 -12.59 -0.53
N TYR A 38 -0.84 -12.00 0.11
CA TYR A 38 -0.53 -10.57 -0.04
C TYR A 38 0.01 -10.21 -1.43
N ALA A 39 0.76 -11.12 -2.06
CA ALA A 39 1.24 -10.93 -3.42
C ALA A 39 0.08 -10.98 -4.42
N PHE A 40 -0.82 -11.94 -4.24
CA PHE A 40 -2.04 -12.06 -5.02
C PHE A 40 -2.92 -10.82 -4.86
N ILE A 41 -3.18 -10.36 -3.63
CA ILE A 41 -4.04 -9.21 -3.35
C ILE A 41 -3.55 -7.97 -4.09
N ASN A 42 -2.29 -7.52 -3.93
CA ASN A 42 -1.94 -6.27 -4.59
C ASN A 42 -1.65 -6.39 -6.07
N ARG A 43 -1.14 -7.53 -6.57
CA ARG A 43 -1.03 -7.73 -8.03
C ARG A 43 -2.42 -7.61 -8.67
N THR A 44 -3.40 -8.35 -8.14
CA THR A 44 -4.76 -8.38 -8.69
C THR A 44 -5.44 -7.02 -8.52
N PHE A 45 -5.26 -6.34 -7.39
CA PHE A 45 -5.83 -5.02 -7.19
C PHE A 45 -5.22 -3.98 -8.14
N ALA A 46 -3.91 -4.02 -8.35
CA ALA A 46 -3.23 -3.15 -9.30
C ALA A 46 -3.72 -3.41 -10.75
N GLU A 47 -3.77 -4.67 -11.17
CA GLU A 47 -4.17 -5.07 -12.53
C GLU A 47 -5.65 -4.75 -12.83
N LEU A 48 -6.55 -4.92 -11.85
CA LEU A 48 -7.99 -4.76 -12.09
C LEU A 48 -8.49 -3.33 -11.85
N TYR A 49 -7.98 -2.66 -10.82
CA TYR A 49 -8.53 -1.38 -10.36
C TYR A 49 -7.62 -0.18 -10.63
N LEU A 50 -6.31 -0.39 -10.80
CA LEU A 50 -5.32 0.68 -10.92
C LEU A 50 -4.51 0.62 -12.22
N LYS A 51 -4.99 -0.13 -13.23
CA LYS A 51 -4.24 -0.39 -14.49
C LYS A 51 -3.82 0.87 -15.25
N ASP A 52 -4.60 1.94 -15.16
CA ASP A 52 -4.38 3.19 -15.88
C ASP A 52 -3.61 4.22 -15.02
N ILE A 53 -3.22 3.83 -13.80
CA ILE A 53 -2.52 4.68 -12.84
C ILE A 53 -1.02 4.46 -12.93
N VAL A 54 -0.27 5.56 -13.00
CA VAL A 54 1.20 5.53 -13.16
C VAL A 54 1.91 5.20 -11.83
N TYR A 55 1.40 5.73 -10.71
CA TYR A 55 2.04 5.61 -9.40
C TYR A 55 1.10 5.01 -8.37
N ILE A 56 1.56 3.98 -7.66
CA ILE A 56 0.84 3.41 -6.52
C ILE A 56 1.63 3.71 -5.25
N ASN A 57 1.08 4.53 -4.38
CA ASN A 57 1.61 4.76 -3.04
C ASN A 57 1.07 3.70 -2.09
N ARG A 58 1.96 2.93 -1.46
CA ARG A 58 1.60 1.85 -0.53
C ARG A 58 1.86 2.20 0.93
N GLU A 59 1.90 3.49 1.23
CA GLU A 59 2.10 4.06 2.56
C GLU A 59 3.44 3.66 3.22
N GLU A 60 3.58 3.90 4.53
CA GLU A 60 4.83 3.76 5.28
C GLU A 60 5.02 2.39 5.95
N ASP A 61 6.26 2.03 6.25
CA ASP A 61 6.59 0.78 6.96
C ASP A 61 6.55 0.90 8.49
N ILE A 62 6.23 2.08 9.02
CA ILE A 62 6.16 2.42 10.46
C ILE A 62 7.38 1.96 11.27
N GLY A 63 8.55 1.76 10.63
CA GLY A 63 9.76 1.28 11.28
C GLY A 63 9.80 -0.23 11.54
N ILE A 64 8.82 -1.02 11.08
CA ILE A 64 8.82 -2.47 11.26
C ILE A 64 9.72 -3.12 10.19
N PRO A 65 10.84 -3.81 10.56
CA PRO A 65 11.80 -4.33 9.58
C PRO A 65 11.20 -5.33 8.59
N GLY A 66 10.29 -6.19 9.05
CA GLY A 66 9.59 -7.14 8.19
C GLY A 66 8.70 -6.45 7.14
N LEU A 67 7.96 -5.41 7.57
CA LEU A 67 7.11 -4.63 6.69
C LEU A 67 7.95 -3.83 5.68
N ARG A 68 9.06 -3.26 6.12
CA ARG A 68 9.99 -2.56 5.23
C ARG A 68 10.57 -3.49 4.16
N ARG A 69 11.01 -4.71 4.54
CA ARG A 69 11.46 -5.72 3.57
C ARG A 69 10.36 -6.08 2.59
N ALA A 70 9.12 -6.28 3.05
CA ALA A 70 7.98 -6.60 2.19
C ALA A 70 7.70 -5.49 1.16
N LYS A 71 7.79 -4.22 1.56
CA LYS A 71 7.61 -3.08 0.65
C LYS A 71 8.77 -2.92 -0.34
N LEU A 72 10.01 -3.10 0.11
CA LEU A 72 11.19 -3.07 -0.74
C LEU A 72 11.22 -4.19 -1.79
N ALA A 73 10.61 -5.34 -1.51
CA ALA A 73 10.53 -6.46 -2.44
C ALA A 73 9.72 -6.15 -3.72
N TYR A 74 8.93 -5.07 -3.73
CA TYR A 74 8.23 -4.58 -4.92
C TYR A 74 9.04 -3.58 -5.76
N ASP A 75 10.33 -3.41 -5.46
CA ASP A 75 11.25 -2.49 -6.15
C ASP A 75 10.67 -1.07 -6.32
N PRO A 76 10.38 -0.37 -5.20
CA PRO A 76 9.73 0.93 -5.27
C PRO A 76 10.62 1.95 -5.97
N ILE A 77 10.06 2.62 -6.97
CA ILE A 77 10.74 3.71 -7.72
C ILE A 77 11.26 4.79 -6.75
N LYS A 78 10.53 5.04 -5.65
CA LYS A 78 10.91 5.99 -4.60
C LYS A 78 10.47 5.55 -3.22
N LEU A 79 11.25 5.98 -2.23
CA LEU A 79 10.86 6.03 -0.83
C LEU A 79 10.85 7.49 -0.39
N GLU A 80 9.65 8.07 -0.35
CA GLU A 80 9.48 9.49 -0.05
C GLU A 80 9.76 9.80 1.42
N LYS A 81 10.48 10.89 1.66
CA LYS A 81 10.73 11.40 3.01
C LYS A 81 9.56 12.28 3.43
N LYS A 82 9.03 12.04 4.63
CA LYS A 82 8.06 12.92 5.30
C LYS A 82 8.80 13.80 6.30
N PHE A 83 8.44 15.08 6.36
CA PHE A 83 9.07 16.06 7.24
C PHE A 83 8.02 16.74 8.11
N ILE A 84 8.40 17.09 9.33
CA ILE A 84 7.60 17.95 10.21
C ILE A 84 8.21 19.35 10.10
N VAL A 85 7.39 20.33 9.73
CA VAL A 85 7.80 21.74 9.66
C VAL A 85 7.30 22.44 10.92
N ASP A 86 8.23 23.00 11.70
CA ASP A 86 7.96 23.80 12.90
C ASP A 86 8.37 25.25 12.62
N ILE A 87 7.39 26.16 12.59
CA ILE A 87 7.60 27.59 12.39
C ILE A 87 7.62 28.25 13.77
N ARG A 88 8.80 28.36 14.37
CA ARG A 88 8.97 29.16 15.58
C ARG A 88 8.83 30.63 15.23
N ARG A 89 7.79 31.29 15.75
CA ARG A 89 7.75 32.75 15.77
C ARG A 89 8.73 33.23 16.85
N GLU A 90 9.74 33.99 16.46
CA GLU A 90 10.46 34.81 17.43
C GLU A 90 9.46 35.82 18.00
N LEU A 91 9.21 35.74 19.31
CA LEU A 91 8.53 36.79 20.05
C LEU A 91 9.50 37.98 20.08
N GLN A 92 9.17 39.03 19.33
CA GLN A 92 9.76 40.36 19.53
C GLN A 92 9.29 40.95 20.86
#